data_AF-A0A929UQE7-F1
#
_entry.id   AF-A0A929UQE7-F1
#
_cell.length_a   1.000
_cell.length_b   1.000
_cell.length_c   1.000
_cell.angle_alpha   90.00
_cell.angle_beta   90.00
_cell.angle_gamma   90.00
#
_symmetry.space_group_name_H-M   'P 1'
#
loop_
_entity.id
_entity.type
_entity.pdbx_description
1 polymer ?
#
loop_
_entity_poly.entity_id
_entity_poly.type
_entity_poly.pdbx_seq_one_letter_code
_entity_poly.pdbx_strand_id
1 'polypeptide(L)'
;MQTRYSLGFGHPNALHCMFYMLLLMGMYLYDNRMKLYHYLLLLVANGGVYALTNSRTSFLLGILSVLFAMLLHYRRRAWMYAAGAVLVLIDVAFSVECAYMSFLWRGLPGSPFFIRADQVLNGRIANLYYGTEAHAGYIESWSLFSSPRANEYFDMGWVRFFYWYGIIPGILAVLLILYLLYRCQQERDFQALMLVVSCCTYTVIEAHLVSVYIGRNFCLLFIGAYCLGARGQAKGKEKVLPGDEGKAPIDRIRRRGE
;
A
#
# COMPACT_ATOMS: atom_id res chain seq x y z
N MET A 1 -27.41 -9.68 14.57
CA MET A 1 -26.70 -10.21 13.38
C MET A 1 -26.51 -9.05 12.40
N GLN A 2 -25.27 -8.73 11.99
CA GLN A 2 -25.02 -7.71 10.96
C GLN A 2 -24.94 -8.40 9.60
N THR A 3 -25.85 -8.06 8.68
CA THR A 3 -25.84 -8.57 7.31
C THR A 3 -24.66 -7.96 6.56
N ARG A 4 -23.75 -8.80 6.04
CA ARG A 4 -22.62 -8.37 5.20
C ARG A 4 -22.84 -8.88 3.79
N TYR A 5 -22.91 -7.98 2.82
CA TYR A 5 -23.17 -8.36 1.43
C TYR A 5 -21.85 -8.66 0.73
N SER A 6 -21.72 -9.88 0.20
CA SER A 6 -20.54 -10.31 -0.54
C SER A 6 -20.61 -10.00 -2.03
N LEU A 7 -21.79 -9.67 -2.58
CA LEU A 7 -22.04 -9.25 -3.97
C LEU A 7 -21.27 -10.08 -5.03
N GLY A 8 -21.25 -11.41 -4.86
CA GLY A 8 -20.58 -12.34 -5.78
C GLY A 8 -19.11 -12.64 -5.46
N PHE A 9 -18.52 -11.99 -4.44
CA PHE A 9 -17.19 -12.31 -3.93
C PHE A 9 -17.24 -13.40 -2.85
N GLY A 10 -16.13 -14.14 -2.69
CA GLY A 10 -16.03 -15.19 -1.66
C GLY A 10 -16.06 -14.66 -0.22
N HIS A 11 -15.80 -13.37 0.00
CA HIS A 11 -15.86 -12.73 1.32
C HIS A 11 -16.21 -11.23 1.22
N PRO A 12 -17.01 -10.65 2.14
CA PRO A 12 -17.39 -9.24 2.09
C PRO A 12 -16.20 -8.25 2.07
N ASN A 13 -15.09 -8.58 2.74
CA ASN A 13 -13.89 -7.73 2.71
C ASN A 13 -13.24 -7.71 1.32
N ALA A 14 -13.43 -8.74 0.49
CA ALA A 14 -12.83 -8.79 -0.84
C ALA A 14 -13.39 -7.73 -1.77
N LEU A 15 -14.70 -7.42 -1.69
CA LEU A 15 -15.31 -6.34 -2.46
C LEU A 15 -14.67 -4.99 -2.11
N HIS A 16 -14.55 -4.69 -0.81
CA HIS A 16 -13.95 -3.43 -0.37
C HIS A 16 -12.48 -3.36 -0.78
N CYS A 17 -11.76 -4.47 -0.70
CA CYS A 17 -10.39 -4.56 -1.17
C CYS A 17 -10.26 -4.22 -2.67
N MET A 18 -11.10 -4.81 -3.53
CA MET A 18 -11.09 -4.49 -4.97
C MET A 18 -11.39 -3.01 -5.21
N PHE A 19 -12.40 -2.49 -4.52
CA PHE A 19 -12.76 -1.08 -4.61
C PHE A 19 -11.62 -0.16 -4.17
N TYR A 20 -10.92 -0.50 -3.08
CA TYR A 20 -9.77 0.25 -2.59
C TYR A 20 -8.64 0.30 -3.64
N MET A 21 -8.36 -0.81 -4.32
CA MET A 21 -7.38 -0.85 -5.41
C MET A 21 -7.79 0.04 -6.59
N LEU A 22 -9.06 0.02 -6.98
CA LEU A 22 -9.61 0.93 -8.00
C LEU A 22 -9.53 2.39 -7.56
N LEU A 23 -9.78 2.68 -6.28
CA LEU A 23 -9.70 4.01 -5.70
C LEU A 23 -8.26 4.55 -5.78
N LEU A 24 -7.26 3.75 -5.40
CA LEU A 24 -5.84 4.13 -5.50
C LEU A 24 -5.42 4.37 -6.95
N MET A 25 -5.78 3.46 -7.86
CA MET A 25 -5.44 3.58 -9.27
C MET A 25 -6.14 4.77 -9.93
N GLY A 26 -7.41 5.02 -9.59
CA GLY A 26 -8.17 6.17 -10.06
C GLY A 26 -7.55 7.49 -9.63
N MET A 27 -7.16 7.61 -8.36
CA MET A 27 -6.46 8.81 -7.87
C MET A 27 -5.10 9.00 -8.55
N TYR A 28 -4.36 7.92 -8.81
CA TYR A 28 -3.10 7.99 -9.54
C TYR A 28 -3.28 8.46 -10.99
N LEU A 29 -4.25 7.90 -11.71
CA LEU A 29 -4.45 8.17 -13.14
C LEU A 29 -5.05 9.57 -13.40
N TYR A 30 -6.00 9.99 -12.57
CA TYR A 30 -6.78 11.20 -12.81
C TYR A 30 -6.29 12.43 -12.03
N ASP A 31 -5.20 12.36 -11.28
CA ASP A 31 -4.70 13.45 -10.42
C ASP A 31 -4.78 14.84 -11.06
N ASN A 32 -4.30 15.01 -12.30
CA ASN A 32 -4.30 16.30 -12.99
C ASN A 32 -5.69 16.88 -13.30
N ARG A 33 -6.75 16.07 -13.25
CA ARG A 33 -8.15 16.47 -13.48
C ARG A 33 -8.95 16.54 -12.19
N MET A 34 -8.42 16.02 -11.09
CA MET A 34 -9.13 15.95 -9.82
C MET A 34 -9.30 17.35 -9.21
N LYS A 35 -10.48 17.57 -8.66
CA LYS A 35 -10.88 18.78 -7.91
C LYS A 35 -11.40 18.33 -6.55
N LEU A 36 -11.56 19.25 -5.60
CA LEU A 36 -12.01 18.94 -4.24
C LEU A 36 -13.27 18.06 -4.20
N TYR A 37 -14.26 18.33 -5.06
CA TYR A 37 -15.50 17.54 -5.12
C TYR A 37 -15.29 16.09 -5.58
N HIS A 38 -14.25 15.81 -6.37
CA HIS A 38 -13.94 14.42 -6.76
C HIS A 38 -13.41 13.63 -5.56
N TYR A 39 -12.59 14.25 -4.71
CA TYR A 39 -12.15 13.61 -3.46
C TYR A 39 -13.34 13.38 -2.52
N LEU A 40 -14.28 14.33 -2.42
CA LEU A 40 -15.51 14.15 -1.65
C LEU A 40 -16.35 12.98 -2.21
N LEU A 41 -16.49 12.90 -3.53
CA LEU A 41 -17.18 11.78 -4.19
C LEU A 41 -16.51 10.44 -3.89
N LEU A 42 -15.18 10.37 -3.90
CA LEU A 42 -14.44 9.15 -3.52
C LEU A 42 -14.68 8.75 -2.06
N LEU A 43 -14.74 9.71 -1.14
CA LEU A 43 -15.07 9.44 0.27
C LEU A 43 -16.50 8.92 0.43
N VAL A 44 -17.46 9.52 -0.27
CA VAL A 44 -18.86 9.07 -0.28
C VAL A 44 -18.95 7.66 -0.86
N ALA A 45 -18.29 7.38 -1.97
CA ALA A 45 -18.24 6.05 -2.58
C ALA A 45 -17.60 5.02 -1.63
N ASN A 46 -16.50 5.35 -0.97
CA ASN A 46 -15.88 4.51 0.05
C ASN A 46 -16.82 4.23 1.24
N GLY A 47 -17.60 5.23 1.66
CA GLY A 47 -18.66 5.08 2.68
C GLY A 47 -19.81 4.20 2.22
N GLY A 48 -20.24 4.32 0.96
CA GLY A 48 -21.25 3.45 0.36
C GLY A 48 -20.80 1.99 0.32
N VAL A 49 -19.56 1.72 -0.10
CA VAL A 49 -18.99 0.37 -0.09
C VAL A 49 -18.86 -0.15 1.34
N TYR A 50 -18.44 0.69 2.29
CA TYR A 50 -18.40 0.32 3.70
C TYR A 50 -19.78 -0.06 4.26
N ALA A 51 -20.84 0.65 3.89
CA ALA A 51 -22.20 0.30 4.32
C ALA A 51 -22.63 -1.10 3.86
N LEU A 52 -22.10 -1.58 2.72
CA LEU A 52 -22.40 -2.90 2.15
C LEU A 52 -21.50 -4.01 2.74
N THR A 53 -20.21 -3.72 2.94
CA THR A 53 -19.19 -4.72 3.33
C THR A 53 -18.94 -4.78 4.83
N ASN A 54 -19.15 -3.66 5.53
CA ASN A 54 -18.84 -3.43 6.94
C ASN A 54 -17.36 -3.71 7.29
N SER A 55 -16.46 -3.45 6.34
CA SER A 55 -15.01 -3.63 6.48
C SER A 55 -14.35 -2.36 7.03
N ARG A 56 -14.26 -2.26 8.37
CA ARG A 56 -13.76 -1.08 9.10
C ARG A 56 -12.34 -0.66 8.69
N THR A 57 -11.45 -1.63 8.49
CA THR A 57 -10.04 -1.40 8.19
C THR A 57 -9.85 -0.83 6.79
N SER A 58 -10.45 -1.45 5.77
CA SER A 58 -10.40 -0.95 4.39
C SER A 58 -11.08 0.41 4.25
N PHE A 59 -12.15 0.67 5.00
CA PHE A 59 -12.79 1.98 5.04
C PHE A 59 -11.84 3.08 5.55
N LEU A 60 -11.21 2.84 6.71
CA LEU A 60 -10.28 3.79 7.32
C LEU A 60 -9.08 4.05 6.42
N LEU A 61 -8.47 2.99 5.87
CA LEU A 61 -7.36 3.13 4.92
C LEU A 61 -7.78 3.86 3.65
N GLY A 62 -9.00 3.62 3.15
CA GLY A 62 -9.58 4.39 2.04
C GLY A 62 -9.65 5.89 2.34
N ILE A 63 -10.13 6.28 3.53
CA ILE A 63 -10.16 7.69 3.96
C ILE A 63 -8.74 8.25 4.02
N LEU A 64 -7.82 7.56 4.69
CA LEU A 64 -6.44 8.02 4.86
C LEU A 64 -5.73 8.18 3.52
N SER A 65 -5.91 7.23 2.59
CA SER A 65 -5.35 7.33 1.23
C SER A 65 -5.94 8.48 0.42
N VAL A 66 -7.25 8.75 0.53
CA VAL A 66 -7.88 9.91 -0.14
C VAL A 66 -7.34 11.22 0.44
N LEU A 67 -7.24 11.33 1.76
CA LEU A 67 -6.67 12.52 2.41
C LEU A 67 -5.19 12.71 2.08
N PHE A 68 -4.44 11.61 2.00
CA PHE A 68 -3.04 11.64 1.60
C PHE A 68 -2.87 12.08 0.15
N ALA A 69 -3.69 11.56 -0.77
CA ALA A 69 -3.73 11.99 -2.16
C ALA A 69 -4.07 13.48 -2.27
N MET A 70 -5.08 13.95 -1.54
CA MET A 70 -5.46 15.36 -1.48
C MET A 70 -4.30 16.24 -0.96
N LEU A 71 -3.63 15.81 0.11
CA LEU A 71 -2.47 16.52 0.66
C LEU A 71 -1.37 16.65 -0.39
N LEU A 72 -1.00 15.56 -1.07
CA LEU A 72 0.05 15.56 -2.08
C LEU A 72 -0.34 16.32 -3.35
N HIS A 73 -1.62 16.35 -3.68
CA HIS A 73 -2.15 17.14 -4.79
C HIS A 73 -1.93 18.64 -4.57
N TYR A 74 -2.28 19.15 -3.38
CA TYR A 74 -2.18 20.57 -3.05
C TYR A 74 -0.84 21.00 -2.44
N ARG A 75 -0.07 20.08 -1.85
CA ARG A 75 1.21 20.34 -1.19
C ARG A 75 2.25 19.36 -1.71
N ARG A 76 3.10 19.82 -2.62
CA ARG A 76 4.20 19.03 -3.20
C ARG A 76 5.54 19.46 -2.57
N ARG A 77 5.92 18.83 -1.45
CA ARG A 77 7.18 19.12 -0.75
C ARG A 77 8.14 17.92 -0.82
N ALA A 78 9.41 18.18 -1.07
CA ALA A 78 10.41 17.12 -1.25
C ALA A 78 10.55 16.18 -0.03
N TRP A 79 10.39 16.69 1.20
CA TRP A 79 10.47 15.87 2.41
C TRP A 79 9.38 14.79 2.50
N MET A 80 8.29 14.90 1.72
CA MET A 80 7.21 13.91 1.72
C MET A 80 7.66 12.55 1.16
N TYR A 81 8.67 12.50 0.28
CA TYR A 81 9.27 11.23 -0.15
C TYR A 81 9.99 10.54 0.99
N ALA A 82 10.78 11.29 1.77
CA ALA A 82 11.45 10.77 2.95
C ALA A 82 10.44 10.30 4.02
N ALA A 83 9.38 11.08 4.26
CA ALA A 83 8.31 10.69 5.16
C ALA A 83 7.58 9.42 4.70
N GLY A 84 7.31 9.29 3.39
CA GLY A 84 6.73 8.06 2.82
C GLY A 84 7.64 6.85 2.97
N ALA A 85 8.95 7.01 2.74
CA ALA A 85 9.93 5.94 2.95
C ALA A 85 10.00 5.51 4.42
N VAL A 86 10.00 6.47 5.36
CA VAL A 86 9.95 6.20 6.80
C VAL A 86 8.66 5.47 7.17
N LEU A 87 7.51 5.87 6.61
CA LEU A 87 6.23 5.19 6.86
C LEU A 87 6.25 3.74 6.39
N VAL A 88 6.81 3.45 5.20
CA VAL A 88 6.98 2.06 4.73
C VAL A 88 7.87 1.24 5.68
N LEU A 89 8.95 1.83 6.20
CA LEU A 89 9.80 1.16 7.18
C LEU A 89 9.04 0.90 8.49
N ILE A 90 8.23 1.85 8.95
CA ILE A 90 7.36 1.69 10.12
C ILE A 90 6.33 0.58 9.89
N ASP A 91 5.69 0.53 8.72
CA ASP A 91 4.71 -0.50 8.34
C ASP A 91 5.33 -1.92 8.41
N VAL A 92 6.54 -2.06 7.87
CA VAL A 92 7.30 -3.32 7.91
C VAL A 92 7.72 -3.67 9.34
N ALA A 93 8.33 -2.72 10.06
CA ALA A 93 8.79 -2.93 11.43
C ALA A 93 7.64 -3.29 12.37
N PHE A 94 6.51 -2.59 12.26
CA PHE A 94 5.30 -2.89 13.01
C PHE A 94 4.77 -4.30 12.70
N SER A 95 4.80 -4.74 11.44
CA SER A 95 4.37 -6.08 11.06
C SER A 95 5.28 -7.18 11.61
N VAL A 96 6.60 -6.96 11.57
CA VAL A 96 7.60 -7.88 12.16
C VAL A 96 7.44 -7.94 13.69
N GLU A 97 7.23 -6.79 14.33
CA GLU A 97 7.00 -6.72 15.77
C GLU A 97 5.70 -7.43 16.18
N CYS A 98 4.62 -7.30 15.38
CA CYS A 98 3.38 -8.05 15.60
C CYS A 98 3.62 -9.57 15.49
N ALA A 99 4.42 -10.01 14.51
CA ALA A 99 4.80 -11.41 14.38
C ALA A 99 5.59 -11.90 15.59
N TYR A 100 6.57 -11.13 16.08
CA TYR A 100 7.33 -11.47 17.28
C TYR A 100 6.48 -11.47 18.55
N MET A 101 5.58 -10.51 18.73
CA MET A 101 4.77 -10.39 19.95
C MET A 101 3.54 -11.31 19.97
N SER A 102 3.22 -11.98 18.86
CA SER A 102 2.03 -12.83 18.73
C SER A 102 1.98 -14.00 19.73
N PHE A 103 3.11 -14.59 20.12
CA PHE A 103 3.17 -15.69 21.10
C PHE A 103 2.83 -15.24 22.53
N LEU A 104 3.03 -13.96 22.85
CA LEU A 104 2.81 -13.41 24.20
C LEU A 104 1.36 -13.04 24.46
N TRP A 105 0.48 -13.17 23.45
CA TRP A 105 -0.88 -12.66 23.52
C TRP A 105 -1.74 -13.33 24.62
N ARG A 106 -1.54 -14.63 24.95
CA ARG A 106 -2.27 -15.32 26.05
C ARG A 106 -1.52 -15.45 27.40
N GLY A 107 -0.18 -15.39 27.41
CA GLY A 107 0.60 -15.98 28.52
C GLY A 107 1.27 -15.01 29.49
N LEU A 108 1.47 -13.76 29.09
CA LEU A 108 2.07 -12.69 29.91
C LEU A 108 1.16 -11.47 29.81
N PRO A 109 1.30 -10.43 30.66
CA PRO A 109 0.68 -9.15 30.36
C PRO A 109 1.31 -8.63 29.06
N GLY A 110 0.81 -9.11 27.93
CA GLY A 110 1.14 -8.59 26.61
C GLY A 110 0.96 -7.09 26.71
N SER A 111 1.89 -6.34 26.10
CA SER A 111 1.89 -4.90 26.28
C SER A 111 0.46 -4.38 26.03
N PRO A 112 -0.11 -3.52 26.90
CA PRO A 112 -1.49 -3.05 26.72
C PRO A 112 -1.73 -2.42 25.34
N PHE A 113 -0.65 -1.98 24.70
CA PHE A 113 -0.62 -1.55 23.32
C PHE A 113 -0.95 -2.68 22.32
N PHE A 114 -0.29 -3.85 22.38
CA PHE A 114 -0.54 -4.94 21.42
C PHE A 114 -1.93 -5.55 21.56
N ILE A 115 -2.47 -5.64 22.77
CA ILE A 115 -3.85 -6.10 22.98
C ILE A 115 -4.85 -5.16 22.31
N ARG A 116 -4.66 -3.83 22.45
CA ARG A 116 -5.50 -2.84 21.75
C ARG A 116 -5.29 -2.87 20.24
N ALA A 117 -4.04 -3.00 19.78
CA ALA A 117 -3.74 -3.10 18.36
C ALA A 117 -4.42 -4.33 17.74
N ASP A 118 -4.41 -5.46 18.43
CA ASP A 118 -5.09 -6.69 17.99
C ASP A 118 -6.61 -6.53 17.94
N GLN A 119 -7.22 -5.84 18.91
CA GLN A 119 -8.64 -5.49 18.88
C GLN A 119 -9.00 -4.62 17.66
N VAL A 120 -8.13 -3.65 17.33
CA VAL A 120 -8.30 -2.80 16.13
C VAL A 120 -8.14 -3.62 14.84
N LEU A 121 -7.20 -4.56 14.84
CA LEU A 121 -6.93 -5.46 13.73
C LEU A 121 -7.82 -6.73 13.73
N ASN A 122 -8.89 -6.76 14.53
CA ASN A 122 -9.86 -7.86 14.61
C ASN A 122 -9.23 -9.25 14.90
N GLY A 123 -8.23 -9.33 15.77
CA GLY A 123 -7.60 -10.59 16.16
C GLY A 123 -6.49 -11.07 15.22
N ARG A 124 -6.10 -10.27 14.23
CA ARG A 124 -5.09 -10.67 13.22
C ARG A 124 -3.72 -10.93 13.83
N ILE A 125 -3.33 -10.24 14.91
CA ILE A 125 -2.03 -10.44 15.57
C ILE A 125 -2.05 -11.75 16.36
N ALA A 126 -3.12 -12.01 17.12
CA ALA A 126 -3.28 -13.26 17.87
C ALA A 126 -3.28 -14.48 16.93
N ASN A 127 -3.94 -14.35 15.78
CA ASN A 127 -4.02 -15.41 14.77
C ASN A 127 -2.68 -15.75 14.12
N LEU A 128 -1.64 -14.90 14.21
CA LEU A 128 -0.31 -15.24 13.70
C LEU A 128 0.30 -16.43 14.44
N TYR A 129 0.13 -16.48 15.76
CA TYR A 129 0.63 -17.59 16.58
C TYR A 129 -0.43 -18.68 16.76
N TYR A 130 -1.66 -18.31 17.14
CA TYR A 130 -2.68 -19.27 17.54
C TYR A 130 -3.58 -19.75 16.40
N GLY A 131 -3.45 -19.17 15.20
CA GLY A 131 -4.29 -19.52 14.05
C GLY A 131 -3.91 -20.84 13.39
N THR A 132 -2.70 -21.35 13.62
CA THR A 132 -2.21 -22.63 13.08
C THR A 132 -1.46 -23.41 14.14
N GLU A 133 -1.50 -24.75 14.05
CA GLU A 133 -0.77 -25.63 14.99
C GLU A 133 0.75 -25.47 14.87
N ALA A 134 1.24 -25.09 13.67
CA ALA A 134 2.64 -24.85 13.41
C ALA A 134 3.14 -23.45 13.83
N HIS A 135 2.27 -22.61 14.39
CA HIS A 135 2.58 -21.23 14.77
C HIS A 135 3.21 -20.42 13.62
N ALA A 136 2.71 -20.65 12.40
CA ALA A 136 3.37 -20.26 11.16
C ALA A 136 3.45 -18.74 10.91
N GLY A 137 2.73 -17.91 11.66
CA GLY A 137 2.85 -16.46 11.61
C GLY A 137 3.87 -15.89 12.60
N TYR A 138 4.44 -16.72 13.48
CA TYR A 138 5.46 -16.36 14.44
C TYR A 138 6.84 -16.25 13.79
N ILE A 139 7.67 -15.30 14.23
CA ILE A 139 8.94 -14.99 13.58
C ILE A 139 9.91 -16.18 13.51
N GLU A 140 9.90 -17.09 14.49
CA GLU A 140 10.79 -18.26 14.49
C GLU A 140 10.40 -19.31 13.44
N SER A 141 9.17 -19.26 12.94
CA SER A 141 8.73 -20.13 11.85
C SER A 141 9.24 -19.65 10.47
N TRP A 142 9.82 -18.44 10.40
CA TRP A 142 10.29 -17.87 9.14
C TRP A 142 11.67 -18.41 8.79
N SER A 143 11.85 -18.77 7.51
CA SER A 143 13.12 -19.21 6.97
C SER A 143 13.86 -18.08 6.25
N LEU A 144 15.18 -18.23 6.05
CA LEU A 144 15.98 -17.26 5.29
C LEU A 144 15.50 -17.14 3.83
N PHE A 145 15.15 -18.27 3.22
CA PHE A 145 14.55 -18.40 1.89
C PHE A 145 13.26 -19.23 1.98
N SER A 146 12.38 -19.07 1.00
CA SER A 146 11.11 -19.81 0.89
C SER A 146 11.28 -21.32 1.13
N SER A 147 10.29 -21.93 1.78
CA SER A 147 10.24 -23.37 1.98
C SER A 147 8.92 -23.96 1.46
N PRO A 148 8.89 -25.22 1.01
CA PRO A 148 7.63 -25.86 0.57
C PRO A 148 6.57 -25.96 1.67
N ARG A 149 6.97 -25.83 2.94
CA ARG A 149 6.06 -25.82 4.09
C ARG A 149 5.42 -24.46 4.35
N ALA A 150 5.86 -23.41 3.67
CA ALA A 150 5.38 -22.05 3.85
C ALA A 150 4.12 -21.74 3.03
N ASN A 151 3.04 -22.49 3.26
CA ASN A 151 1.78 -22.41 2.51
C ASN A 151 0.60 -21.84 3.33
N GLU A 152 0.82 -21.49 4.59
CA GLU A 152 -0.20 -20.91 5.47
C GLU A 152 -0.57 -19.46 5.09
N TYR A 153 -1.85 -19.13 5.19
CA TYR A 153 -2.39 -17.84 4.77
C TYR A 153 -2.62 -16.91 5.96
N PHE A 154 -1.86 -15.81 6.02
CA PHE A 154 -2.07 -14.75 7.02
C PHE A 154 -2.70 -13.50 6.43
N ASP A 155 -3.63 -12.94 7.16
CA ASP A 155 -4.30 -11.70 6.77
C ASP A 155 -3.33 -10.50 6.71
N MET A 156 -2.32 -10.47 7.57
CA MET A 156 -1.25 -9.45 7.53
C MET A 156 -0.27 -9.74 6.38
N GLY A 157 -0.27 -8.88 5.37
CA GLY A 157 0.47 -9.10 4.12
C GLY A 157 1.98 -9.11 4.25
N TRP A 158 2.56 -8.21 5.06
CA TRP A 158 4.02 -8.20 5.28
C TRP A 158 4.49 -9.47 5.96
N VAL A 159 3.77 -9.91 7.01
CA VAL A 159 4.03 -11.19 7.70
C VAL A 159 3.94 -12.35 6.72
N ARG A 160 2.88 -12.41 5.90
CA ARG A 160 2.74 -13.41 4.85
C ARG A 160 3.91 -13.38 3.86
N PHE A 161 4.38 -12.19 3.48
CA PHE A 161 5.48 -12.07 2.52
C PHE A 161 6.77 -12.67 3.06
N PHE A 162 7.14 -12.32 4.29
CA PHE A 162 8.33 -12.86 4.95
C PHE A 162 8.21 -14.37 5.19
N TYR A 163 7.04 -14.85 5.60
CA TYR A 163 6.82 -16.27 5.79
C TYR A 163 6.90 -17.08 4.48
N TRP A 164 6.20 -16.64 3.42
CA TRP A 164 6.17 -17.36 2.14
C TRP A 164 7.51 -17.33 1.41
N TYR A 165 8.12 -16.16 1.30
CA TYR A 165 9.30 -15.97 0.45
C TYR A 165 10.62 -16.03 1.23
N GLY A 166 10.58 -15.86 2.55
CA GLY A 166 11.74 -15.84 3.42
C GLY A 166 12.25 -14.44 3.75
N ILE A 167 13.11 -14.36 4.76
CA ILE A 167 13.67 -13.11 5.29
C ILE A 167 14.49 -12.37 4.24
N ILE A 168 15.35 -13.07 3.48
CA ILE A 168 16.22 -12.44 2.49
C ILE A 168 15.39 -11.85 1.33
N PRO A 169 14.47 -12.59 0.67
CA PRO A 169 13.59 -11.99 -0.33
C PRO A 169 12.70 -10.87 0.23
N GLY A 170 12.26 -10.98 1.48
CA GLY A 170 11.56 -9.92 2.21
C GLY A 170 12.34 -8.61 2.28
N ILE A 171 13.58 -8.66 2.75
CA ILE A 171 14.47 -7.49 2.84
C ILE A 171 14.73 -6.91 1.44
N LEU A 172 15.00 -7.76 0.45
CA LEU A 172 15.21 -7.32 -0.94
C LEU A 172 13.99 -6.61 -1.52
N ALA A 173 12.78 -7.09 -1.23
CA ALA A 173 11.55 -6.45 -1.67
C ALA A 173 11.35 -5.07 -1.02
N VAL A 174 11.65 -4.94 0.28
CA VAL A 174 11.62 -3.64 0.98
C VAL A 174 12.64 -2.68 0.36
N LEU A 175 13.88 -3.12 0.13
CA LEU A 175 14.91 -2.31 -0.53
C LEU A 175 14.48 -1.86 -1.94
N LEU A 176 13.82 -2.74 -2.69
CA LEU A 176 13.30 -2.44 -4.03
C LEU A 176 12.18 -1.39 -3.98
N ILE A 177 11.32 -1.44 -2.97
CA ILE A 177 10.28 -0.42 -2.74
C ILE A 177 10.93 0.92 -2.36
N LEU A 178 11.94 0.93 -1.48
CA LEU A 178 12.68 2.15 -1.14
C LEU A 178 13.39 2.73 -2.37
N TYR A 179 13.97 1.88 -3.22
CA TYR A 179 14.54 2.29 -4.49
C TYR A 179 13.47 2.89 -5.43
N LEU A 180 12.29 2.29 -5.52
CA LEU A 180 11.17 2.86 -6.28
C LEU A 180 10.78 4.24 -5.76
N LEU A 181 10.69 4.43 -4.44
CA LEU A 181 10.38 5.72 -3.83
C LEU A 181 11.48 6.75 -4.13
N TYR A 182 12.75 6.35 -4.08
CA TYR A 182 13.88 7.19 -4.50
C TYR A 182 13.76 7.60 -5.99
N ARG A 183 13.41 6.67 -6.88
CA ARG A 183 13.16 6.99 -8.30
C ARG A 183 11.97 7.92 -8.48
N CYS A 184 10.89 7.75 -7.70
CA CYS A 184 9.76 8.67 -7.70
C CYS A 184 10.19 10.09 -7.27
N GLN A 185 11.10 10.21 -6.31
CA GLN A 185 11.67 11.49 -5.89
C GLN A 185 12.48 12.17 -7.01
N GLN A 186 13.31 11.41 -7.73
CA GLN A 186 14.07 11.95 -8.88
C GLN A 186 13.14 12.50 -9.97
N GLU A 187 12.07 11.76 -10.28
CA GLU A 187 11.06 12.15 -11.29
C GLU A 187 10.02 13.15 -10.76
N ARG A 188 10.08 13.51 -9.47
CA ARG A 188 9.10 14.33 -8.73
C ARG A 188 7.65 13.86 -8.90
N ASP A 189 7.44 12.56 -8.94
CA ASP A 189 6.10 11.96 -9.05
C ASP A 189 5.49 11.66 -7.67
N PHE A 190 4.65 12.59 -7.22
CA PHE A 190 3.97 12.49 -5.92
C PHE A 190 2.78 11.51 -5.96
N GLN A 191 2.26 11.19 -7.13
CA GLN A 191 1.11 10.33 -7.33
C GLN A 191 1.55 8.87 -7.22
N ALA A 192 2.71 8.54 -7.80
CA ALA A 192 3.36 7.25 -7.59
C ALA A 192 3.76 7.07 -6.12
N LEU A 193 4.28 8.11 -5.46
CA LEU A 193 4.52 8.10 -4.01
C LEU A 193 3.24 7.75 -3.23
N MET A 194 2.14 8.46 -3.51
CA MET A 194 0.83 8.21 -2.88
C MET A 194 0.39 6.76 -3.00
N LEU A 195 0.46 6.21 -4.22
CA LEU A 195 0.02 4.86 -4.54
C LEU A 195 0.90 3.83 -3.83
N VAL A 196 2.23 3.92 -3.95
CA VAL A 196 3.17 2.94 -3.39
C VAL A 196 3.06 2.90 -1.88
N VAL A 197 3.05 4.05 -1.22
CA VAL A 197 2.92 4.12 0.25
C VAL A 197 1.57 3.58 0.69
N SER A 198 0.47 3.96 0.05
CA SER A 198 -0.86 3.44 0.38
C SER A 198 -0.95 1.92 0.22
N CYS A 199 -0.36 1.36 -0.83
CA CYS A 199 -0.26 -0.08 -1.04
C CYS A 199 0.55 -0.77 0.08
N CYS A 200 1.68 -0.20 0.50
CA CYS A 200 2.49 -0.73 1.58
C CYS A 200 1.76 -0.72 2.92
N THR A 201 1.07 0.39 3.24
CA THR A 201 0.27 0.52 4.46
C THR A 201 -0.93 -0.42 4.44
N TYR A 202 -1.58 -0.61 3.28
CA TYR A 202 -2.63 -1.61 3.13
C TYR A 202 -2.13 -3.03 3.37
N THR A 203 -0.89 -3.32 2.98
CA THR A 203 -0.25 -4.64 3.16
C THR A 203 0.02 -4.97 4.63
N VAL A 204 0.03 -4.00 5.55
CA VAL A 204 0.07 -4.26 7.00
C VAL A 204 -1.17 -5.03 7.44
N ILE A 205 -2.34 -4.62 6.94
CA ILE A 205 -3.62 -5.14 7.40
C ILE A 205 -4.07 -6.30 6.53
N GLU A 206 -4.01 -6.17 5.20
CA GLU A 206 -4.58 -7.13 4.24
C GLU A 206 -3.53 -7.66 3.26
N ALA A 207 -3.45 -8.98 3.13
CA ALA A 207 -2.50 -9.67 2.27
C ALA A 207 -2.95 -9.74 0.79
N HIS A 208 -3.68 -8.73 0.31
CA HIS A 208 -4.19 -8.73 -1.06
C HIS A 208 -3.08 -8.65 -2.11
N LEU A 209 -2.09 -7.78 -1.86
CA LEU A 209 -0.93 -7.57 -2.74
C LEU A 209 0.11 -8.70 -2.61
N VAL A 210 -0.02 -9.53 -1.57
CA VAL A 210 0.84 -10.70 -1.31
C VAL A 210 0.01 -11.96 -1.56
N SER A 211 -0.06 -12.31 -2.84
CA SER A 211 -0.93 -13.36 -3.34
C SER A 211 -0.15 -14.27 -4.30
N VAL A 212 -0.67 -15.49 -4.49
CA VAL A 212 -0.23 -16.43 -5.53
C VAL A 212 -0.32 -15.79 -6.93
N TYR A 213 -1.22 -14.83 -7.10
CA TYR A 213 -1.37 -14.06 -8.33
C TYR A 213 -0.46 -12.82 -8.30
N ILE A 214 0.75 -12.96 -8.85
CA ILE A 214 1.76 -11.88 -8.89
C ILE A 214 1.23 -10.59 -9.52
N GLY A 215 0.31 -10.69 -10.49
CA GLY A 215 -0.31 -9.54 -11.17
C GLY A 215 -1.18 -8.65 -10.28
N ARG A 216 -1.53 -9.09 -9.06
CA ARG A 216 -2.26 -8.25 -8.08
C ARG A 216 -1.36 -7.24 -7.39
N ASN A 217 -0.04 -7.44 -7.42
CA ASN A 217 0.89 -6.52 -6.80
C ASN A 217 1.20 -5.35 -7.75
N PHE A 218 0.42 -4.28 -7.63
CA PHE A 218 0.61 -3.10 -8.47
C PHE A 218 2.00 -2.47 -8.31
N CYS A 219 2.64 -2.58 -7.14
CA CYS A 219 3.99 -2.04 -6.95
C CYS A 219 5.00 -2.65 -7.93
N LEU A 220 4.84 -3.92 -8.33
CA LEU A 220 5.71 -4.56 -9.34
C LEU A 220 5.58 -3.90 -10.73
N LEU A 221 4.36 -3.50 -11.12
CA LEU A 221 4.14 -2.78 -12.38
C LEU A 221 4.87 -1.43 -12.38
N PHE A 222 4.83 -0.73 -11.24
CA PHE A 222 5.53 0.55 -11.07
C PHE A 222 7.04 0.37 -11.03
N ILE A 223 7.55 -0.65 -10.33
CA ILE A 223 8.98 -1.02 -10.37
C ILE A 223 9.40 -1.24 -11.82
N GLY A 224 8.67 -2.05 -12.60
CA GLY A 224 8.96 -2.27 -14.01
C GLY A 224 8.98 -0.97 -14.83
N ALA A 225 7.96 -0.12 -14.68
CA ALA A 225 7.84 1.14 -15.41
C ALA A 225 8.97 2.15 -15.10
N TYR A 226 9.42 2.22 -13.84
CA TYR A 226 10.46 3.15 -13.40
C TYR A 226 11.88 2.63 -13.61
N CYS A 227 12.11 1.31 -13.49
CA CYS A 227 13.40 0.67 -13.72
C CYS A 227 13.73 0.56 -15.22
N LEU A 228 12.75 0.25 -16.06
CA LEU A 228 12.94 0.12 -17.52
C LEU A 228 12.88 1.47 -18.27
N GLY A 229 12.76 2.60 -17.56
CA GLY A 229 12.75 3.93 -18.17
C GLY A 229 11.52 4.25 -19.03
N ALA A 230 10.46 3.44 -18.97
CA ALA A 230 9.29 3.56 -19.83
C ALA A 230 8.57 4.92 -19.70
N ARG A 231 8.64 5.58 -18.54
CA ARG A 231 8.05 6.92 -18.34
C ARG A 231 8.90 8.08 -18.86
N GLY A 232 10.22 7.92 -18.96
CA GLY A 232 11.10 8.92 -19.59
C GLY A 232 10.76 9.13 -21.06
N GLN A 233 10.32 8.08 -21.75
CA GLN A 233 9.93 8.14 -23.16
C GLN A 233 8.51 8.69 -23.40
N ALA A 234 7.61 8.56 -22.42
CA ALA A 234 6.24 9.06 -22.54
C ALA A 234 6.14 10.59 -22.36
N LYS A 235 6.96 11.19 -21.48
CA LYS A 235 7.06 12.65 -21.35
C LYS A 235 7.88 13.31 -22.46
N GLY A 236 8.84 12.59 -23.07
CA GLY A 236 9.65 13.07 -24.18
C GLY A 236 8.92 13.20 -25.53
N LYS A 237 7.65 12.76 -25.62
CA LYS A 237 6.80 12.88 -26.81
C LYS A 237 5.74 13.98 -26.72
N GLU A 238 5.81 14.89 -25.74
CA GLU A 238 5.16 16.19 -25.91
C GLU A 238 6.00 16.96 -26.94
N LYS A 239 5.58 16.91 -28.22
CA LYS A 239 6.22 17.58 -29.36
C LYS A 239 6.67 18.98 -28.96
N VAL A 240 7.99 19.18 -28.86
CA VAL A 240 8.58 20.52 -28.89
C VAL A 240 8.19 21.11 -30.23
N LEU A 241 7.31 22.11 -30.21
CA LEU A 241 6.99 22.88 -31.41
C LEU A 241 8.27 23.62 -31.85
N PRO A 242 8.54 23.73 -33.17
CA PRO A 242 9.72 24.43 -33.65
C PRO A 242 9.70 25.87 -33.14
N GLY A 243 10.72 26.26 -32.37
CA GLY A 243 10.84 27.60 -31.77
C GLY A 243 11.22 27.66 -30.29
N ASP A 244 11.26 26.52 -29.59
CA ASP A 244 11.57 26.44 -28.14
C ASP A 244 12.93 25.75 -27.83
N GLU A 245 13.76 25.61 -28.85
CA GLU A 245 15.11 25.04 -28.76
C GLU A 245 16.03 26.02 -28.04
N GLY A 246 16.39 25.70 -26.79
CA GLY A 246 17.35 26.46 -25.97
C GLY A 246 16.81 27.09 -24.68
N LYS A 247 15.53 26.90 -24.32
CA LYS A 247 14.96 27.49 -23.09
C LYS A 247 14.68 26.45 -22.01
N ALA A 248 15.01 26.81 -20.76
CA ALA A 248 14.85 25.94 -19.61
C ALA A 248 13.35 25.60 -19.36
N PRO A 249 13.03 24.41 -18.83
CA PRO A 249 11.64 23.93 -18.69
C PRO A 249 10.72 24.86 -17.89
N ILE A 250 11.29 25.66 -16.98
CA ILE A 250 10.57 26.61 -16.13
C ILE A 250 9.98 27.78 -16.93
N ASP A 251 10.66 28.23 -17.99
CA ASP A 251 10.22 29.38 -18.79
C ASP A 251 9.00 29.04 -19.68
N ARG A 252 8.79 27.75 -19.97
CA ARG A 252 7.64 27.28 -20.76
C ARG A 252 6.34 27.27 -19.96
N ILE A 253 6.42 27.10 -18.64
CA ILE A 253 5.26 27.06 -17.75
C ILE A 253 4.71 28.48 -17.53
N ARG A 254 5.59 29.49 -17.47
CA ARG A 254 5.21 30.88 -17.18
C ARG A 254 4.38 31.52 -18.29
N ARG A 255 4.54 31.08 -19.55
CA ARG A 255 3.80 31.61 -20.71
C ARG A 255 2.44 30.95 -20.97
N ARG A 256 2.07 29.87 -20.27
CA ARG A 256 0.73 29.25 -20.39
C ARG A 256 -0.32 29.92 -19.49
N GLY A 257 0.05 30.98 -18.77
CA GLY A 257 -0.81 31.69 -17.80
C GLY A 257 -1.18 33.12 -18.19
N GLU A 258 -0.87 33.56 -19.42
CA GLU A 258 -1.32 34.81 -20.04
C GLU A 258 -2.13 34.46 -21.30
#